data_AF-A0A316P1E8-F1
#
_entry.id   AF-A0A316P1E8-F1
#
_cell.length_a   1.000
_cell.length_b   1.000
_cell.length_c   1.000
_cell.angle_alpha   90.00
_cell.angle_beta   90.00
_cell.angle_gamma   90.00
#
_symmetry.space_group_name_H-M   'P 1'
#
loop_
_entity.id
_entity.type
_entity.pdbx_description
1 polymer ?
#
loop_
_entity_poly.entity_id
_entity_poly.type
_entity_poly.pdbx_seq_one_letter_code
_entity_poly.pdbx_strand_id
1 'polypeptide(L)'
;MNINFTGIKNIGYCNASFNDEAFRVLQNDNEDEFEYENQAQEEGDYDYPLYQKQEGHTLNIELTDDFNGKHLSEFKKALKNSNLPYADYVNPINSKFLNIYLTDDIIEDDDGKFKDNVLYINDLEVELKDKTLPIFSYIAKLISEIAHKPKQEFVVNKDYFDSDDAKEGIVFGNNMEDIYKEDYLEVMEDIHDPQNVKNGAKKMNNVIMEFMSKYFQN
;
A
#
# COMPACT_ATOMS: atom_id res chain seq x y z
N MET A 1 -19.84 -9.89 23.50
CA MET A 1 -18.90 -9.12 22.67
C MET A 1 -17.51 -9.66 22.99
N ASN A 2 -16.90 -10.41 22.07
CA ASN A 2 -15.52 -10.87 22.26
C ASN A 2 -14.62 -9.70 21.86
N ILE A 3 -13.92 -9.13 22.84
CA ILE A 3 -12.91 -8.09 22.58
C ILE A 3 -11.64 -8.85 22.22
N ASN A 4 -11.23 -8.77 20.96
CA ASN A 4 -9.95 -9.30 20.50
C ASN A 4 -8.92 -8.18 20.59
N PHE A 5 -7.90 -8.36 21.43
CA PHE A 5 -6.72 -7.52 21.41
C PHE A 5 -5.73 -8.12 20.42
N THR A 6 -5.39 -7.41 19.36
CA THR A 6 -4.56 -7.93 18.25
C THR A 6 -3.44 -6.98 17.85
N GLY A 7 -3.45 -5.74 18.38
CA GLY A 7 -2.57 -4.64 17.97
C GLY A 7 -2.95 -4.06 16.61
N ILE A 8 -3.10 -4.92 15.60
CA ILE A 8 -3.55 -4.61 14.24
C ILE A 8 -4.59 -5.64 13.78
N LYS A 9 -5.51 -5.26 12.91
CA LYS A 9 -6.57 -6.14 12.40
C LYS A 9 -7.02 -5.69 11.00
N ASN A 10 -7.93 -6.44 10.38
CA ASN A 10 -8.46 -6.16 9.05
C ASN A 10 -7.33 -5.91 8.04
N ILE A 11 -6.30 -6.76 8.08
CA ILE A 11 -5.13 -6.58 7.24
C ILE A 11 -5.42 -7.17 5.87
N GLY A 12 -5.38 -6.34 4.84
CA GLY A 12 -5.54 -6.73 3.45
C GLY A 12 -4.26 -6.49 2.67
N TYR A 13 -3.96 -7.37 1.71
CA TYR A 13 -2.85 -7.21 0.78
C TYR A 13 -3.34 -7.37 -0.65
N CYS A 14 -2.91 -6.47 -1.53
CA CYS A 14 -3.06 -6.64 -2.97
C CYS A 14 -1.74 -6.35 -3.70
N ASN A 15 -1.55 -7.02 -4.83
CA ASN A 15 -0.44 -6.78 -5.75
C ASN A 15 -1.00 -6.08 -6.99
N ALA A 16 -0.45 -4.93 -7.34
CA ALA A 16 -0.70 -4.27 -8.60
C ALA A 16 0.50 -4.52 -9.51
N SER A 17 0.40 -5.48 -10.43
CA SER A 17 1.27 -5.42 -11.61
C SER A 17 0.56 -4.55 -12.63
N PHE A 18 1.20 -3.52 -13.18
CA PHE A 18 0.55 -2.60 -14.15
C PHE A 18 0.21 -3.25 -15.52
N ASN A 19 0.29 -4.58 -15.59
CA ASN A 19 -0.33 -5.38 -16.64
C ASN A 19 -1.77 -5.82 -16.31
N ASP A 20 -2.26 -5.59 -15.08
CA ASP A 20 -3.64 -5.91 -14.70
C ASP A 20 -4.57 -4.71 -14.98
N GLU A 21 -5.51 -4.93 -15.90
CA GLU A 21 -6.65 -4.06 -16.23
C GLU A 21 -7.34 -3.47 -14.98
N ALA A 22 -7.31 -4.19 -13.85
CA ALA A 22 -7.89 -3.75 -12.59
C ALA A 22 -7.31 -2.43 -12.08
N PHE A 23 -6.00 -2.16 -12.18
CA PHE A 23 -5.42 -0.88 -11.73
C PHE A 23 -5.55 0.25 -12.77
N ARG A 24 -5.73 -0.10 -14.05
CA ARG A 24 -6.01 0.88 -15.11
C ARG A 24 -7.43 1.47 -14.97
N VAL A 25 -8.40 0.67 -14.53
CA VAL A 25 -9.75 1.17 -14.23
C VAL A 25 -9.74 2.12 -13.02
N LEU A 26 -8.90 1.84 -12.01
CA LEU A 26 -8.83 2.62 -10.77
C LEU A 26 -8.26 4.05 -10.92
N GLN A 27 -7.55 4.36 -12.01
CA GLN A 27 -7.04 5.71 -12.29
C GLN A 27 -7.92 6.51 -13.29
N ASN A 28 -8.83 5.85 -14.02
CA ASN A 28 -9.54 6.46 -15.14
C ASN A 28 -10.87 7.14 -14.78
N ASP A 29 -11.35 7.02 -13.54
CA ASP A 29 -12.66 7.57 -13.13
C ASP A 29 -12.64 9.03 -12.65
N ASN A 30 -11.48 9.70 -12.67
CA ASN A 30 -11.40 11.15 -12.51
C ASN A 30 -11.08 11.80 -13.86
N GLU A 31 -12.10 12.43 -14.45
CA GLU A 31 -12.12 13.29 -15.63
C GLU A 31 -10.75 13.85 -16.08
N ASP A 32 -10.09 13.11 -16.96
CA ASP A 32 -9.59 13.52 -18.28
C ASP A 32 -9.09 12.23 -18.96
N GLU A 33 -9.70 11.83 -20.08
CA GLU A 33 -9.24 10.71 -20.90
C GLU A 33 -7.78 10.95 -21.32
N PHE A 34 -6.82 10.43 -20.55
CA PHE A 34 -5.56 9.99 -21.14
C PHE A 34 -5.83 8.63 -21.74
N GLU A 35 -6.32 8.63 -22.98
CA GLU A 35 -6.15 7.50 -23.89
C GLU A 35 -4.64 7.19 -23.97
N TYR A 36 -4.15 6.32 -23.10
CA TYR A 36 -2.99 5.51 -23.46
C TYR A 36 -3.50 4.50 -24.49
N GLU A 37 -3.64 4.98 -25.72
CA GLU A 37 -3.59 4.13 -26.89
C GLU A 37 -2.42 3.16 -26.68
N ASN A 38 -2.63 1.90 -27.04
CA ASN A 38 -1.52 0.98 -27.28
C ASN A 38 -0.56 1.68 -28.25
N GLN A 39 0.47 2.37 -27.72
CA GLN A 39 1.53 2.94 -28.51
C GLN A 39 2.39 1.79 -29.01
N ALA A 40 1.88 1.12 -30.04
CA ALA A 40 2.74 0.75 -31.13
C ALA A 40 3.46 2.04 -31.56
N GLN A 41 4.73 2.15 -31.16
CA GLN A 41 5.75 3.06 -31.67
C GLN A 41 5.25 4.03 -32.76
N GLU A 42 4.74 5.19 -32.34
CA GLU A 42 4.75 6.36 -33.20
C GLU A 42 5.97 7.21 -32.81
N GLU A 43 6.79 7.50 -33.81
CA GLU A 43 8.04 8.26 -33.74
C GLU A 43 7.77 9.70 -33.27
N GLY A 44 7.71 9.89 -31.96
CA GLY A 44 7.72 11.19 -31.30
C GLY A 44 8.96 11.30 -30.40
N ASP A 45 9.73 12.36 -30.56
CA ASP A 45 11.01 12.67 -29.90
C ASP A 45 10.84 13.04 -28.40
N TYR A 46 10.02 12.25 -27.67
CA TYR A 46 9.82 12.37 -26.23
C TYR A 46 10.54 11.23 -25.53
N ASP A 47 11.68 11.57 -24.93
CA ASP A 47 12.52 10.68 -24.14
C ASP A 47 11.86 10.38 -22.78
N TYR A 48 10.81 9.55 -22.80
CA TYR A 48 10.24 8.97 -21.59
C TYR A 48 10.99 7.68 -21.26
N PRO A 49 11.40 7.48 -20.00
CA PRO A 49 12.22 6.34 -19.66
C PRO A 49 11.42 5.04 -19.75
N LEU A 50 12.07 3.96 -20.19
CA LEU A 50 11.41 2.71 -20.52
C LEU A 50 11.27 1.82 -19.27
N TYR A 51 10.04 1.59 -18.81
CA TYR A 51 9.77 0.70 -17.67
C TYR A 51 9.98 -0.77 -18.05
N GLN A 52 10.91 -1.43 -17.38
CA GLN A 52 11.23 -2.85 -17.58
C GLN A 52 10.45 -3.76 -16.62
N LYS A 53 10.09 -3.23 -15.46
CA LYS A 53 9.26 -3.90 -14.45
C LYS A 53 8.45 -2.83 -13.73
N GLN A 54 7.16 -3.08 -13.59
CA GLN A 54 6.28 -2.27 -12.76
C GLN A 54 5.52 -3.18 -11.79
N GLU A 55 5.96 -3.21 -10.52
CA GLU A 55 5.36 -4.06 -9.48
C GLU A 55 5.08 -3.19 -8.26
N GLY A 56 3.79 -3.03 -7.95
CA GLY A 56 3.29 -2.28 -6.82
C GLY A 56 2.67 -3.19 -5.78
N HIS A 57 2.94 -2.91 -4.51
CA HIS A 57 2.44 -3.70 -3.39
C HIS A 57 1.66 -2.82 -2.44
N THR A 58 0.42 -3.19 -2.14
CA THR A 58 -0.42 -2.46 -1.19
C THR A 58 -0.71 -3.31 0.05
N LEU A 59 -0.56 -2.70 1.22
CA LEU A 59 -1.13 -3.19 2.47
C LEU A 59 -2.16 -2.18 2.99
N ASN A 60 -3.38 -2.63 3.27
CA ASN A 60 -4.35 -1.91 4.07
C ASN A 60 -4.41 -2.52 5.47
N ILE A 61 -4.39 -1.68 6.51
CA ILE A 61 -4.23 -2.11 7.90
C ILE A 61 -5.12 -1.24 8.80
N GLU A 62 -5.98 -1.85 9.62
CA GLU A 62 -6.61 -1.14 10.73
C GLU A 62 -5.68 -1.12 11.94
N LEU A 63 -5.19 0.07 12.28
CA LEU A 63 -4.34 0.30 13.43
C LEU A 63 -5.18 0.43 14.71
N THR A 64 -4.73 -0.21 15.79
CA THR A 64 -5.39 -0.10 17.09
C THR A 64 -4.43 0.36 18.19
N ASP A 65 -5.01 0.94 19.24
CA ASP A 65 -4.34 1.17 20.51
C ASP A 65 -5.03 0.29 21.56
N ASP A 66 -4.43 -0.86 21.83
CA ASP A 66 -4.99 -1.91 22.66
C ASP A 66 -3.93 -2.55 23.59
N PHE A 67 -4.26 -3.68 24.22
CA PHE A 67 -3.30 -4.36 25.11
C PHE A 67 -2.07 -4.92 24.38
N ASN A 68 -2.23 -5.29 23.10
CA ASN A 68 -1.20 -5.93 22.28
C ASN A 68 -0.40 -4.92 21.45
N GLY A 69 -0.79 -3.65 21.40
CA GLY A 69 0.03 -2.63 20.76
C GLY A 69 -0.57 -1.22 20.81
N LYS A 70 0.25 -0.22 20.49
CA LYS A 70 -0.17 1.18 20.35
C LYS A 70 0.09 1.69 18.94
N HIS A 71 -0.31 0.90 17.94
CA HIS A 71 0.12 1.12 16.56
C HIS A 71 -0.43 2.41 15.98
N LEU A 72 -1.66 2.80 16.35
CA LEU A 72 -2.25 4.07 15.90
C LEU A 72 -1.51 5.26 16.52
N SER A 73 -1.20 5.19 17.81
CA SER A 73 -0.39 6.20 18.50
C SER A 73 1.05 6.27 17.97
N GLU A 74 1.67 5.13 17.68
CA GLU A 74 3.01 5.05 17.08
C GLU A 74 3.05 5.65 15.67
N PHE A 75 2.04 5.38 14.83
CA PHE A 75 1.92 5.99 13.50
C PHE A 75 1.84 7.53 13.57
N LYS A 76 0.94 8.04 14.42
CA LYS A 76 0.78 9.49 14.65
C LYS A 76 2.10 10.13 15.12
N LYS A 77 2.82 9.43 16.00
CA LYS A 77 4.13 9.89 16.49
C LYS A 77 5.18 9.86 15.39
N ALA A 78 5.19 8.84 14.53
CA ALA A 78 6.13 8.72 13.42
C ALA A 78 5.93 9.86 12.41
N LEU A 79 4.69 10.15 12.00
CA LEU A 79 4.36 11.29 11.14
C LEU A 79 4.82 12.63 11.76
N LYS A 80 4.49 12.85 13.04
CA LYS A 80 4.92 14.05 13.76
C LYS A 80 6.45 14.19 13.77
N ASN A 81 7.16 13.11 14.07
CA ASN A 81 8.63 13.09 14.08
C ASN A 81 9.21 13.27 12.68
N SER A 82 8.42 13.00 11.65
CA SER A 82 8.78 13.22 10.25
C SER A 82 8.42 14.59 9.69
N ASN A 83 7.91 15.50 10.52
CA ASN A 83 7.34 16.78 10.10
C ASN A 83 6.25 16.62 9.02
N LEU A 84 5.50 15.53 9.09
CA LEU A 84 4.35 15.25 8.24
C LEU A 84 3.07 15.52 9.06
N PRO A 85 2.23 16.50 8.68
CA PRO A 85 1.00 16.80 9.41
C PRO A 85 0.04 15.62 9.38
N TYR A 86 -0.38 15.11 10.53
CA TYR A 86 -1.27 13.93 10.58
C TYR A 86 -2.56 14.14 9.78
N ALA A 87 -3.12 15.36 9.78
CA ALA A 87 -4.36 15.67 9.07
C ALA A 87 -4.30 15.35 7.57
N ASP A 88 -3.12 15.46 6.95
CA ASP A 88 -2.94 15.21 5.52
C ASP A 88 -2.88 13.69 5.24
N TYR A 89 -2.37 12.91 6.19
CA TYR A 89 -2.15 11.46 6.06
C TYR A 89 -3.25 10.63 6.75
N VAL A 90 -4.41 11.22 7.06
CA VAL A 90 -5.56 10.48 7.60
C VAL A 90 -6.29 9.80 6.45
N ASN A 91 -6.56 8.50 6.57
CA ASN A 91 -7.43 7.82 5.62
C ASN A 91 -8.85 8.43 5.72
N PRO A 92 -9.43 8.90 4.59
CA PRO A 92 -10.72 9.60 4.57
C PRO A 92 -11.93 8.73 4.94
N ILE A 93 -11.84 7.41 4.74
CA ILE A 93 -12.90 6.45 5.06
C ILE A 93 -12.86 6.11 6.55
N ASN A 94 -11.68 5.76 7.05
CA ASN A 94 -11.49 5.39 8.46
C ASN A 94 -10.17 5.94 9.01
N SER A 95 -10.25 6.82 10.00
CA SER A 95 -9.06 7.44 10.62
C SER A 95 -8.06 6.48 11.30
N LYS A 96 -8.42 5.20 11.43
CA LYS A 96 -7.54 4.13 11.93
C LYS A 96 -6.83 3.36 10.82
N PHE A 97 -7.22 3.58 9.56
CA PHE A 97 -6.65 2.86 8.44
C PHE A 97 -5.33 3.48 7.99
N LEU A 98 -4.42 2.59 7.65
CA LEU A 98 -3.15 2.88 7.03
C LEU A 98 -3.03 2.03 5.77
N ASN A 99 -3.05 2.72 4.62
CA ASN A 99 -2.73 2.17 3.33
C ASN A 99 -1.25 2.48 3.06
N ILE A 100 -0.48 1.44 2.78
CA ILE A 100 0.94 1.52 2.45
C ILE A 100 1.06 0.99 1.03
N TYR A 101 1.55 1.81 0.11
CA TYR A 101 1.88 1.36 -1.24
C TYR A 101 3.37 1.53 -1.49
N LEU A 102 4.01 0.47 -1.98
CA LEU A 102 5.43 0.42 -2.31
C LEU A 102 5.61 -0.07 -3.74
N THR A 103 6.40 0.65 -4.54
CA THR A 103 6.80 0.19 -5.87
C THR A 103 8.19 -0.45 -5.86
N ASP A 104 8.37 -1.47 -6.69
CA ASP A 104 9.65 -2.07 -7.03
C ASP A 104 9.92 -1.95 -8.53
N ASP A 105 9.82 -0.71 -9.02
CA ASP A 105 9.92 -0.41 -10.44
C ASP A 105 11.38 -0.42 -10.89
N ILE A 106 11.59 -0.92 -12.11
CA ILE A 106 12.88 -0.89 -12.79
C ILE A 106 12.71 -0.06 -14.05
N ILE A 107 13.46 1.03 -14.11
CA ILE A 107 13.47 1.99 -15.19
C ILE A 107 14.79 1.83 -15.96
N GLU A 108 14.73 1.92 -17.28
CA GLU A 108 15.89 1.99 -18.15
C GLU A 108 15.91 3.34 -18.87
N ASP A 109 17.03 4.06 -18.75
CA ASP A 109 17.34 5.29 -19.48
C ASP A 109 18.69 5.16 -20.21
N ASP A 110 19.16 6.26 -20.79
CA ASP A 110 20.44 6.34 -21.50
C ASP A 110 21.66 6.00 -20.61
N ASP A 111 21.57 6.19 -19.29
CA ASP A 111 22.61 5.88 -18.31
C ASP A 111 22.51 4.44 -17.76
N GLY A 112 21.44 3.72 -18.14
CA GLY A 112 21.23 2.31 -17.89
C GLY A 112 20.02 2.01 -17.01
N LYS A 113 20.07 0.87 -16.31
CA LYS A 113 18.95 0.41 -15.47
C LYS A 113 19.10 0.89 -14.05
N PHE A 114 18.08 1.56 -13.52
CA PHE A 114 17.98 1.92 -12.12
C PHE A 114 16.62 1.49 -11.53
N LYS A 115 16.54 1.37 -10.20
CA LYS A 115 15.23 1.18 -9.55
C LYS A 115 14.67 2.50 -9.11
N ASP A 116 13.37 2.65 -9.31
CA ASP A 116 12.60 3.78 -8.82
C ASP A 116 11.59 3.25 -7.79
N ASN A 117 11.98 3.29 -6.52
CA ASN A 117 11.14 2.84 -5.43
C ASN A 117 10.41 4.05 -4.84
N VAL A 118 9.08 3.97 -4.77
CA VAL A 118 8.24 5.02 -4.20
C VAL A 118 7.44 4.45 -3.03
N LEU A 119 7.25 5.25 -1.98
CA LEU A 119 6.38 4.94 -0.85
C LEU A 119 5.23 5.93 -0.81
N TYR A 120 4.00 5.41 -0.82
CA TYR A 120 2.79 6.18 -0.53
C TYR A 120 2.18 5.73 0.80
N ILE A 121 1.71 6.71 1.57
CA ILE A 121 0.97 6.51 2.81
C ILE A 121 -0.37 7.21 2.67
N ASN A 122 -1.46 6.44 2.71
CA ASN A 122 -2.82 6.97 2.50
C ASN A 122 -2.89 7.90 1.26
N ASP A 123 -2.40 7.39 0.12
CA ASP A 123 -2.35 8.07 -1.19
C ASP A 123 -1.41 9.26 -1.32
N LEU A 124 -0.64 9.57 -0.28
CA LEU A 124 0.36 10.64 -0.33
C LEU A 124 1.76 10.06 -0.41
N GLU A 125 2.49 10.46 -1.45
CA GLU A 125 3.90 10.12 -1.60
C GLU A 125 4.73 10.66 -0.41
N VAL A 126 5.64 9.83 0.08
CA VAL A 126 6.61 10.20 1.10
C VAL A 126 8.02 10.01 0.56
N GLU A 127 8.64 11.12 0.18
CA GLU A 127 10.04 11.15 -0.24
C GLU A 127 10.98 10.70 0.90
N LEU A 128 11.96 9.85 0.59
CA LEU A 128 12.97 9.36 1.52
C LEU A 128 14.10 10.38 1.74
N LYS A 129 14.20 10.89 2.97
CA LYS A 129 15.20 11.87 3.43
C LYS A 129 15.34 11.84 4.94
N ASP A 130 16.38 12.46 5.49
CA ASP A 130 16.65 12.45 6.94
C ASP A 130 15.44 12.82 7.80
N LYS A 131 14.70 13.85 7.38
CA LYS A 131 13.49 14.27 8.10
C LYS A 131 12.37 13.23 8.03
N THR A 132 12.26 12.41 6.98
CA THR A 132 11.21 11.39 6.85
C THR A 132 11.65 10.00 7.33
N LEU A 133 12.92 9.79 7.68
CA LEU A 133 13.40 8.52 8.24
C LEU A 133 12.53 7.93 9.38
N PRO A 134 11.97 8.73 10.32
CA PRO A 134 11.11 8.18 11.37
C PRO A 134 9.88 7.43 10.85
N ILE A 135 9.19 7.96 9.81
CA ILE A 135 8.03 7.28 9.24
C ILE A 135 8.44 6.05 8.43
N PHE A 136 9.51 6.11 7.65
CA PHE A 136 10.07 4.94 6.96
C PHE A 136 10.44 3.81 7.95
N SER A 137 11.07 4.16 9.07
CA SER A 137 11.42 3.20 10.12
C SER A 137 10.19 2.56 10.75
N TYR A 138 9.14 3.33 10.98
CA TYR A 138 7.86 2.83 11.48
C TYR A 138 7.22 1.85 10.49
N ILE A 139 7.15 2.23 9.21
CA ILE A 139 6.58 1.40 8.14
C ILE A 139 7.37 0.09 8.00
N ALA A 140 8.70 0.15 7.95
CA ALA A 140 9.55 -1.04 7.89
C ALA A 140 9.33 -1.98 9.10
N LYS A 141 9.23 -1.42 10.31
CA LYS A 141 8.93 -2.19 11.53
C LYS A 141 7.55 -2.86 11.43
N LEU A 142 6.53 -2.13 10.99
CA LEU A 142 5.15 -2.63 10.88
C LEU A 142 5.03 -3.75 9.84
N ILE A 143 5.59 -3.55 8.65
CA ILE A 143 5.61 -4.56 7.58
C ILE A 143 6.35 -5.82 8.05
N SER A 144 7.51 -5.66 8.71
CA SER A 144 8.26 -6.76 9.28
C SER A 144 7.44 -7.52 10.33
N GLU A 145 6.73 -6.82 11.21
CA GLU A 145 5.85 -7.46 12.19
C GLU A 145 4.77 -8.33 11.50
N ILE A 146 4.10 -7.79 10.48
CA ILE A 146 3.07 -8.51 9.70
C ILE A 146 3.69 -9.74 9.02
N ALA A 147 4.85 -9.60 8.40
CA ALA A 147 5.56 -10.69 7.73
C ALA A 147 5.93 -11.86 8.66
N HIS A 148 6.10 -11.59 9.96
CA HIS A 148 6.44 -12.59 10.97
C HIS A 148 5.24 -13.07 11.79
N LYS A 149 4.11 -12.34 11.77
CA LYS A 149 2.89 -12.64 12.54
C LYS A 149 2.38 -14.07 12.25
N PRO A 150 2.03 -14.87 13.27
CA PRO A 150 1.41 -16.18 13.06
C PRO A 150 0.05 -16.07 12.38
N LYS A 151 -0.29 -17.03 11.48
CA LYS A 151 -1.52 -16.97 10.68
C LYS A 151 -2.79 -16.87 11.51
N GLN A 152 -2.83 -17.57 12.65
CA GLN A 152 -3.97 -17.58 13.56
C GLN A 152 -4.20 -16.25 14.31
N GLU A 153 -3.24 -15.32 14.26
CA GLU A 153 -3.35 -14.00 14.89
C GLU A 153 -3.88 -12.93 13.92
N PHE A 154 -4.05 -13.26 12.64
CA PHE A 154 -4.75 -12.40 11.70
C PHE A 154 -6.24 -12.46 12.00
N VAL A 155 -6.82 -11.30 12.30
CA VAL A 155 -8.23 -11.17 12.65
C VAL A 155 -8.88 -10.21 11.68
N VAL A 156 -9.95 -10.69 11.05
CA VAL A 156 -10.91 -9.87 10.31
C VAL A 156 -12.16 -9.72 11.17
N ASN A 157 -12.65 -8.50 11.36
CA ASN A 157 -13.84 -8.28 12.18
C ASN A 157 -15.06 -8.95 11.54
N LYS A 158 -15.93 -9.48 12.40
CA LYS A 158 -17.26 -9.91 11.98
C LYS A 158 -18.00 -8.69 11.41
N ASP A 159 -18.54 -8.82 10.20
CA ASP A 159 -19.22 -7.76 9.43
C ASP A 159 -18.28 -6.75 8.74
N TYR A 160 -16.96 -6.97 8.75
CA TYR A 160 -16.03 -6.08 8.05
C TYR A 160 -16.31 -5.99 6.56
N PHE A 161 -16.45 -7.13 5.86
CA PHE A 161 -16.69 -7.14 4.41
C PHE A 161 -18.03 -6.50 4.01
N ASP A 162 -19.00 -6.41 4.91
CA ASP A 162 -20.27 -5.75 4.61
C ASP A 162 -20.21 -4.22 4.83
N SER A 163 -19.11 -3.71 5.39
CA SER A 163 -18.97 -2.31 5.79
C SER A 163 -18.28 -1.43 4.73
N ASP A 164 -18.58 -0.13 4.75
CA ASP A 164 -17.93 0.86 3.88
C ASP A 164 -16.40 0.88 4.09
N ASP A 165 -15.93 0.57 5.29
CA ASP A 165 -14.50 0.41 5.59
C ASP A 165 -13.83 -0.59 4.63
N ALA A 166 -14.46 -1.74 4.39
CA ALA A 166 -13.91 -2.76 3.49
C ALA A 166 -14.15 -2.45 2.01
N LYS A 167 -15.27 -1.80 1.69
CA LYS A 167 -15.66 -1.48 0.31
C LYS A 167 -14.83 -0.34 -0.28
N GLU A 168 -14.46 0.65 0.53
CA GLU A 168 -13.82 1.89 0.06
C GLU A 168 -12.44 2.13 0.70
N GLY A 169 -12.12 1.46 1.80
CA GLY A 169 -10.89 1.73 2.56
C GLY A 169 -9.61 1.10 1.99
N ILE A 170 -9.73 0.16 1.04
CA ILE A 170 -8.58 -0.57 0.47
C ILE A 170 -7.97 0.18 -0.71
N VAL A 171 -8.81 0.65 -1.63
CA VAL A 171 -8.41 1.42 -2.81
C VAL A 171 -9.20 2.72 -2.81
N PHE A 172 -8.51 3.85 -2.75
CA PHE A 172 -9.17 5.15 -2.71
C PHE A 172 -9.91 5.47 -4.01
N GLY A 173 -11.00 6.21 -3.87
CA GLY A 173 -11.84 6.65 -4.99
C GLY A 173 -12.71 5.54 -5.61
N ASN A 174 -12.63 4.32 -5.09
CA ASN A 174 -13.21 3.15 -5.71
C ASN A 174 -13.99 2.31 -4.70
N ASN A 175 -15.16 1.82 -5.12
CA ASN A 175 -15.94 0.89 -4.33
C ASN A 175 -15.70 -0.55 -4.84
N MET A 176 -15.06 -1.37 -4.02
CA MET A 176 -14.68 -2.74 -4.34
C MET A 176 -15.90 -3.62 -4.63
N GLU A 177 -17.05 -3.36 -3.99
CA GLU A 177 -18.29 -4.11 -4.26
C GLU A 177 -18.84 -3.77 -5.64
N ASP A 178 -18.79 -2.50 -6.06
CA ASP A 178 -19.22 -2.08 -7.40
C ASP A 178 -18.30 -2.61 -8.51
N ILE A 179 -16.99 -2.70 -8.23
CA ILE A 179 -15.97 -3.21 -9.15
C ILE A 179 -16.14 -4.72 -9.36
N TYR A 180 -16.14 -5.49 -8.27
CA TYR A 180 -16.10 -6.96 -8.32
C TYR A 180 -17.48 -7.61 -8.31
N LYS A 181 -18.53 -6.87 -7.94
CA LYS A 181 -19.94 -7.31 -7.99
C LYS A 181 -20.15 -8.67 -7.34
N GLU A 182 -20.46 -9.68 -8.15
CA GLU A 182 -20.72 -11.05 -7.69
C GLU A 182 -19.48 -11.75 -7.11
N ASP A 183 -18.29 -11.32 -7.51
CA ASP A 183 -17.00 -11.86 -7.04
C ASP A 183 -16.46 -11.11 -5.81
N TYR A 184 -17.16 -10.08 -5.32
CA TYR A 184 -16.69 -9.21 -4.23
C TYR A 184 -16.23 -10.00 -3.01
N LEU A 185 -17.05 -10.94 -2.52
CA LEU A 185 -16.70 -11.72 -1.33
C LEU A 185 -15.47 -12.61 -1.55
N GLU A 186 -15.35 -13.26 -2.70
CA GLU A 186 -14.20 -14.11 -3.02
C GLU A 186 -12.91 -13.29 -3.08
N VAL A 187 -12.95 -12.13 -3.73
CA VAL A 187 -11.81 -11.21 -3.81
C VAL A 187 -11.42 -10.68 -2.43
N MET A 188 -12.39 -10.29 -1.61
CA MET A 188 -12.13 -9.78 -0.26
C MET A 188 -11.58 -10.86 0.66
N GLU A 189 -12.03 -12.10 0.54
CA GLU A 189 -11.46 -13.25 1.25
C GLU A 189 -10.01 -13.50 0.84
N ASP A 190 -9.68 -13.40 -0.46
CA ASP A 190 -8.30 -13.57 -0.95
C ASP A 190 -7.38 -12.43 -0.49
N ILE A 191 -7.84 -11.17 -0.56
CA ILE A 191 -7.08 -9.99 -0.10
C ILE A 191 -6.73 -10.11 1.39
N HIS A 192 -7.64 -10.64 2.21
CA HIS A 192 -7.45 -10.77 3.66
C HIS A 192 -6.96 -12.16 4.09
N ASP A 193 -6.65 -13.05 3.15
CA ASP A 193 -6.12 -14.37 3.48
C ASP A 193 -4.77 -14.22 4.23
N PRO A 194 -4.60 -14.84 5.42
CA PRO A 194 -3.39 -14.69 6.22
C PRO A 194 -2.11 -15.14 5.50
N GLN A 195 -2.19 -16.09 4.57
CA GLN A 195 -1.02 -16.52 3.80
C GLN A 195 -0.66 -15.49 2.73
N ASN A 196 -1.65 -14.91 2.03
CA ASN A 196 -1.45 -13.85 1.06
C ASN A 196 -0.87 -12.60 1.73
N VAL A 197 -1.50 -12.11 2.79
CA VAL A 197 -1.03 -10.95 3.57
C VAL A 197 0.40 -11.14 4.04
N LYS A 198 0.73 -12.31 4.60
CA LYS A 198 2.07 -12.61 5.09
C LYS A 198 3.11 -12.67 3.97
N ASN A 199 2.76 -13.23 2.81
CA ASN A 199 3.66 -13.27 1.66
C ASN A 199 3.87 -11.89 1.05
N GLY A 200 2.80 -11.10 0.94
CA GLY A 200 2.85 -9.71 0.50
C GLY A 200 3.73 -8.85 1.39
N ALA A 201 3.52 -8.92 2.71
CA ALA A 201 4.36 -8.22 3.68
C ALA A 201 5.84 -8.63 3.60
N LYS A 202 6.16 -9.91 3.33
CA LYS A 202 7.55 -10.33 3.09
C LYS A 202 8.16 -9.68 1.85
N LYS A 203 7.41 -9.60 0.75
CA LYS A 203 7.87 -8.91 -0.47
C LYS A 203 8.11 -7.44 -0.19
N MET A 204 7.13 -6.75 0.39
CA MET A 204 7.23 -5.35 0.79
C MET A 204 8.39 -5.08 1.75
N ASN A 205 8.65 -6.00 2.69
CA ASN A 205 9.77 -5.88 3.61
C ASN A 205 11.11 -5.89 2.86
N ASN A 206 11.26 -6.70 1.81
CA ASN A 206 12.47 -6.69 0.99
C ASN A 206 12.60 -5.37 0.22
N VAL A 207 11.50 -4.90 -0.39
CA VAL A 207 11.48 -3.64 -1.15
C VAL A 207 11.87 -2.45 -0.27
N ILE A 208 11.25 -2.28 0.90
CA ILE A 208 11.57 -1.15 1.79
C ILE A 208 12.99 -1.23 2.36
N MET A 209 13.50 -2.44 2.62
CA MET A 209 14.88 -2.62 3.08
C MET A 209 15.88 -2.23 1.99
N GLU A 210 15.62 -2.58 0.73
CA GLU A 210 16.45 -2.16 -0.40
C GLU A 210 16.38 -0.65 -0.62
N PHE A 211 15.18 -0.07 -0.58
CA PHE A 211 14.93 1.36 -0.70
C PHE A 211 15.72 2.15 0.36
N MET A 212 15.62 1.74 1.62
CA MET A 212 16.37 2.38 2.72
C MET A 212 17.88 2.12 2.65
N SER A 213 18.31 0.92 2.22
CA SER A 213 19.75 0.60 2.14
C SER A 213 20.49 1.47 1.13
N LYS A 214 19.87 1.77 -0.02
CA LYS A 214 20.43 2.68 -1.02
C LYS A 214 20.64 4.08 -0.46
N TYR A 215 19.68 4.59 0.32
CA TYR A 215 19.79 5.91 0.95
C TYR A 215 21.00 6.03 1.87
N PHE A 216 21.32 4.99 2.65
CA PHE A 216 22.47 5.00 3.56
C PHE A 216 23.82 4.67 2.90
N GLN A 217 23.83 4.27 1.63
CA GLN A 217 25.06 4.00 0.88
C GLN A 217 25.59 5.23 0.13
N ASN A 218 24.75 6.27 -0.01
CA ASN A 218 25.10 7.57 -0.59
C ASN A 218 25.56 8.55 0.50
#